data_AF-A0A251P140-F1
#
_entry.id   AF-A0A251P140-F1
#
_cell.length_a   1.000
_cell.length_b   1.000
_cell.length_c   1.000
_cell.angle_alpha   90.00
_cell.angle_beta   90.00
_cell.angle_gamma   90.00
#
_symmetry.space_group_name_H-M   'P 1'
#
loop_
_entity.id
_entity.type
_entity.pdbx_description
1 polymer ?
#
loop_
_entity_poly.entity_id
_entity_poly.type
_entity_poly.pdbx_seq_one_letter_code
_entity_poly.pdbx_strand_id
1 'polypeptide(L)'
;MGARCFCPCFDFDDHDHDNRTAQTELDPVLLVSGIGGSILHSKRKKLGFDTRVWVRILLADLEFKKKLWSVYNPQTGYTETLDKDTEIVVPDDDYGLYAIDILDPSWFVKCIRVKEVYQFHDMIDMLVGCGYKKGTTLFGYGYDFRQSNRIDKLMEGLKVKLETAYKASGGRKVNIISHSMGGLLVTCFMSLHNDVFLKYVSKWICIACPFQGAPGCINDSLLTGLQFVEGLESYFFVSRWTMHQLLVECPSIYEMLANPKFDWKELPEIQVWRKHSKDGETIVDLESYGPIESISLFEEALKHNEPQYSYVDGDETVPAESAKADGFAAVERVAIAARHRELLRDKTVFQHIQRWLGVEQRVSIRSKTSRVADASSK
;
A
#
# COMPACT_ATOMS: atom_id res chain seq x y z
N MET A 1 50.73 32.47 64.63
CA MET A 1 50.72 31.01 64.37
C MET A 1 49.25 30.59 64.40
N GLY A 2 48.54 30.56 63.27
CA GLY A 2 48.31 29.33 62.47
C GLY A 2 47.18 28.52 63.12
N ALA A 3 46.05 28.15 62.50
CA ALA A 3 45.72 27.99 61.10
C ALA A 3 44.20 28.20 60.84
N ARG A 4 43.90 28.48 59.56
CA ARG A 4 42.58 28.63 58.96
C ARG A 4 41.86 27.28 58.85
N CYS A 5 40.55 27.26 59.05
CA CYS A 5 39.67 26.28 58.41
C CYS A 5 38.61 27.05 57.62
N PHE A 6 38.77 27.05 56.29
CA PHE A 6 37.82 27.53 55.30
C PHE A 6 36.91 26.35 54.93
N CYS A 7 35.60 26.49 55.12
CA CYS A 7 34.59 25.71 54.40
C CYS A 7 33.55 26.69 53.85
N PRO A 8 33.60 27.06 52.56
CA PRO A 8 32.48 27.69 51.90
C PRO A 8 31.49 26.62 51.44
N CYS A 9 30.21 26.99 51.51
CA CYS A 9 29.09 26.28 50.93
C CYS A 9 29.38 25.92 49.46
N PHE A 10 29.19 24.66 49.10
CA PHE A 10 29.16 24.25 47.70
C PHE A 10 27.77 24.56 47.15
N ASP A 11 27.65 25.71 46.47
CA ASP A 11 26.66 25.91 45.41
C ASP A 11 27.09 25.00 44.24
N PHE A 12 26.33 23.92 44.02
CA PHE A 12 26.33 23.21 42.74
C PHE A 12 25.23 23.83 41.87
N ASP A 13 25.54 24.97 41.26
CA ASP A 13 24.92 25.38 40.01
C ASP A 13 25.47 24.47 38.90
N ASP A 14 24.94 23.25 38.80
CA ASP A 14 24.99 22.51 37.53
C ASP A 14 23.90 23.09 36.64
N HIS A 15 24.25 24.21 35.99
CA HIS A 15 23.71 24.56 34.69
C HIS A 15 24.04 23.40 33.73
N ASP A 16 23.22 22.34 33.77
CA ASP A 16 23.06 21.41 32.66
C ASP A 16 22.52 22.24 31.51
N HIS A 17 23.46 22.81 30.76
CA HIS A 17 23.20 23.38 29.45
C HIS A 17 22.50 22.29 28.66
N ASP A 18 21.20 22.53 28.46
CA ASP A 18 20.29 21.87 27.53
C ASP A 18 21.02 21.70 26.18
N ASN A 19 21.79 20.63 26.07
CA ASN A 19 22.30 20.13 24.80
C ASN A 19 21.26 19.13 24.25
N ARG A 20 19.98 19.52 24.37
CA ARG A 20 19.01 19.28 23.32
C ARG A 20 19.57 19.96 22.08
N THR A 21 20.49 19.26 21.42
CA THR A 21 20.54 19.34 19.95
C THR A 21 19.09 19.34 19.53
N ALA A 22 18.65 20.43 18.91
CA ALA A 22 17.35 20.50 18.28
C ALA A 22 17.35 19.39 17.23
N GLN A 23 17.00 18.17 17.63
CA GLN A 23 16.49 17.16 16.73
C GLN A 23 15.26 17.86 16.16
N THR A 24 15.42 18.43 14.98
CA THR A 24 14.32 18.96 14.18
C THR A 24 13.23 17.91 14.22
N GLU A 25 12.19 18.18 15.00
CA GLU A 25 11.21 17.15 15.29
C GLU A 25 10.44 16.90 14.00
N LEU A 26 10.70 15.76 13.37
CA LEU A 26 10.18 15.42 12.05
C LEU A 26 8.65 15.42 12.06
N ASP A 27 8.05 16.00 11.02
CA ASP A 27 6.62 15.90 10.78
C ASP A 27 6.24 14.43 10.60
N PRO A 28 5.23 13.92 11.33
CA PRO A 28 4.90 12.50 11.31
C PRO A 28 4.46 12.02 9.93
N VAL A 29 4.75 10.75 9.64
CA VAL A 29 4.37 10.06 8.41
C VAL A 29 3.42 8.91 8.73
N LEU A 30 2.31 8.84 7.99
CA LEU A 30 1.39 7.71 7.97
C LEU A 30 1.43 7.02 6.61
N LEU A 31 1.85 5.76 6.59
CA LEU A 31 1.87 4.93 5.38
C LEU A 31 0.50 4.23 5.21
N VAL A 32 -0.12 4.36 4.04
CA VAL A 32 -1.42 3.76 3.71
C VAL A 32 -1.26 2.78 2.55
N SER A 33 -1.58 1.51 2.78
CA SER A 33 -1.37 0.45 1.79
C SER A 33 -2.43 0.39 0.70
N GLY A 34 -2.18 -0.42 -0.33
CA GLY A 34 -3.10 -0.67 -1.44
C GLY A 34 -3.81 -2.02 -1.33
N ILE A 35 -4.52 -2.41 -2.40
CA ILE A 35 -5.20 -3.70 -2.47
C ILE A 35 -4.21 -4.85 -2.29
N GLY A 36 -4.54 -5.82 -1.44
CA GLY A 36 -3.68 -6.95 -1.12
C GLY A 36 -2.42 -6.60 -0.32
N GLY A 37 -2.14 -5.32 -0.04
CA GLY A 37 -0.92 -4.85 0.62
C GLY A 37 -0.98 -4.81 2.14
N SER A 38 -1.93 -5.50 2.76
CA SER A 38 -2.08 -5.59 4.22
C SER A 38 -2.17 -7.05 4.65
N ILE A 39 -1.53 -7.42 5.75
CA ILE A 39 -1.70 -8.73 6.37
C ILE A 39 -3.15 -8.86 6.89
N LEU A 40 -3.81 -9.98 6.59
CA LEU A 40 -5.11 -10.34 7.15
C LEU A 40 -4.98 -11.59 8.03
N HIS A 41 -5.55 -11.49 9.22
CA HIS A 41 -5.74 -12.62 10.13
C HIS A 41 -7.23 -13.01 10.17
N SER A 42 -7.49 -14.30 10.27
CA SER A 42 -8.80 -14.83 10.64
C SER A 42 -8.77 -15.15 12.14
N LYS A 43 -9.68 -14.53 12.88
CA LYS A 43 -9.80 -14.66 14.33
C LYS A 43 -11.13 -15.31 14.67
N ARG A 44 -11.09 -16.33 15.53
CA ARG A 44 -12.32 -16.96 16.04
C ARG A 44 -12.90 -16.13 17.19
N LYS A 45 -14.16 -15.73 17.07
CA LYS A 45 -14.88 -14.90 18.06
C LYS A 45 -14.84 -15.47 19.49
N LYS A 46 -14.82 -16.79 19.63
CA LYS A 46 -14.88 -17.49 20.93
C LYS A 46 -13.54 -17.96 21.50
N LEU A 47 -12.53 -18.18 20.66
CA LEU A 47 -11.29 -18.88 21.06
C LEU A 47 -10.04 -18.00 21.05
N GLY A 48 -10.12 -16.77 20.51
CA GLY A 48 -9.02 -15.78 20.56
C GLY A 48 -7.73 -16.17 19.83
N PHE A 49 -7.70 -17.31 19.12
CA PHE A 49 -6.57 -17.70 18.28
C PHE A 49 -6.70 -17.06 16.90
N ASP A 50 -5.65 -16.34 16.52
CA ASP A 50 -5.55 -15.60 15.27
C ASP A 50 -4.70 -16.43 14.30
N THR A 51 -5.21 -16.68 13.10
CA THR A 51 -4.43 -17.32 12.03
C THR A 51 -4.18 -16.32 10.92
N ARG A 52 -2.92 -16.07 10.53
CA ARG A 52 -2.63 -15.33 9.30
C ARG A 52 -3.17 -16.09 8.09
N VAL A 53 -4.08 -15.47 7.36
CA VAL A 53 -4.71 -16.00 6.14
C VAL A 53 -4.21 -15.30 4.89
N TRP A 54 -3.63 -14.11 5.03
CA TRP A 54 -3.04 -13.35 3.95
C TRP A 54 -1.91 -12.43 4.45
N VAL A 55 -0.78 -12.28 3.78
CA VAL A 55 -0.24 -13.19 2.76
C VAL A 55 0.37 -14.40 3.47
N ARG A 56 0.26 -15.58 2.85
CA ARG A 56 0.76 -16.84 3.37
C ARG A 56 1.30 -17.67 2.22
N ILE A 57 2.42 -18.35 2.45
CA ILE A 57 2.97 -19.35 1.53
C ILE A 57 2.55 -20.78 1.92
N LEU A 58 2.75 -21.17 3.18
CA LEU A 58 2.45 -22.54 3.62
C LEU A 58 0.94 -22.78 3.75
N LEU A 59 0.42 -23.74 2.99
CA LEU A 59 -1.02 -24.07 2.91
C LEU A 59 -1.88 -22.85 2.49
N ALA A 60 -1.30 -21.94 1.69
CA ALA A 60 -1.94 -20.70 1.26
C ALA A 60 -3.36 -20.93 0.75
N ASP A 61 -3.51 -21.79 -0.26
CA ASP A 61 -4.78 -22.09 -0.92
C ASP A 61 -5.83 -22.66 0.05
N LEU A 62 -5.44 -23.62 0.90
CA LEU A 62 -6.35 -24.30 1.81
C LEU A 62 -6.87 -23.33 2.89
N GLU A 63 -5.97 -22.59 3.54
CA GLU A 63 -6.35 -21.65 4.60
C GLU A 63 -7.13 -20.46 4.03
N PHE A 64 -6.77 -19.99 2.83
CA PHE A 64 -7.49 -18.91 2.14
C PHE A 64 -8.93 -19.33 1.81
N LYS A 65 -9.13 -20.50 1.20
CA LYS A 65 -10.47 -21.05 0.91
C LYS A 65 -11.30 -21.21 2.17
N LYS A 66 -10.69 -21.75 3.23
CA LYS A 66 -11.40 -22.10 4.45
C LYS A 66 -11.80 -20.87 5.28
N LYS A 67 -10.97 -19.83 5.27
CA LYS A 67 -11.07 -18.74 6.27
C LYS A 67 -11.21 -17.34 5.68
N LEU A 68 -10.88 -17.12 4.40
CA LEU A 68 -10.90 -15.79 3.79
C LEU A 68 -11.95 -15.65 2.68
N TRP A 69 -12.37 -16.74 2.03
CA TRP A 69 -13.55 -16.70 1.17
C TRP A 69 -14.75 -16.10 1.88
N SER A 70 -15.42 -15.22 1.14
CA SER A 70 -16.40 -14.29 1.66
C SER A 70 -17.43 -14.00 0.59
N VAL A 71 -18.58 -13.49 1.02
CA VAL A 71 -19.69 -13.11 0.14
C VAL A 71 -20.05 -11.67 0.45
N TYR A 72 -20.31 -10.89 -0.59
CA TYR A 72 -20.82 -9.54 -0.44
C TYR A 72 -22.26 -9.57 0.06
N ASN A 73 -22.52 -8.84 1.15
CA ASN A 73 -23.85 -8.66 1.70
C ASN A 73 -24.40 -7.28 1.30
N PRO A 74 -25.35 -7.20 0.36
CA PRO A 74 -25.86 -5.92 -0.13
C PRO A 74 -26.72 -5.17 0.91
N GLN A 75 -27.21 -5.85 1.95
CA GLN A 75 -27.95 -5.19 3.03
C GLN A 75 -27.01 -4.43 3.97
N THR A 76 -25.82 -4.98 4.24
CA THR A 76 -24.84 -4.36 5.14
C THR A 76 -23.77 -3.55 4.40
N GLY A 77 -23.54 -3.84 3.12
CA GLY A 77 -22.46 -3.29 2.33
C GLY A 77 -21.08 -3.90 2.61
N TYR A 78 -21.02 -4.98 3.41
CA TYR A 78 -19.78 -5.65 3.78
C TYR A 78 -19.54 -6.94 2.99
N THR A 79 -18.27 -7.23 2.73
CA THR A 79 -17.81 -8.56 2.32
C THR A 79 -17.58 -9.40 3.57
N GLU A 80 -18.47 -10.36 3.80
CA GLU A 80 -18.57 -11.15 5.04
C GLU A 80 -18.01 -12.56 4.84
N THR A 81 -17.24 -13.07 5.79
CA THR A 81 -16.69 -14.43 5.72
C THR A 81 -17.79 -15.48 5.71
N LEU A 82 -17.55 -16.59 5.00
CA LEU A 82 -18.48 -17.72 4.97
C LEU A 82 -18.69 -18.36 6.37
N ASP A 83 -17.64 -18.37 7.20
CA ASP A 83 -17.73 -18.84 8.59
C ASP A 83 -18.16 -17.69 9.52
N LYS A 84 -19.37 -17.81 10.07
CA LYS A 84 -20.00 -16.82 10.96
C LYS A 84 -19.29 -16.68 12.32
N ASP A 85 -18.53 -17.68 12.74
CA ASP A 85 -17.77 -17.66 14.00
C ASP A 85 -16.39 -17.03 13.85
N THR A 86 -16.02 -16.65 12.61
CA THR A 86 -14.76 -15.97 12.31
C THR A 86 -14.98 -14.51 11.97
N GLU A 87 -13.94 -13.72 12.21
CA GLU A 87 -13.83 -12.35 11.75
C GLU A 87 -12.46 -12.15 11.10
N ILE A 88 -12.41 -11.29 10.08
CA ILE A 88 -11.14 -10.86 9.50
C ILE A 88 -10.69 -9.60 10.19
N VAL A 89 -9.44 -9.64 10.66
CA VAL A 89 -8.79 -8.55 11.37
C VAL A 89 -7.46 -8.23 10.71
N VAL A 90 -7.11 -6.95 10.71
CA VAL A 90 -5.79 -6.48 10.32
C VAL A 90 -4.98 -6.26 11.58
N PRO A 91 -3.77 -6.82 11.70
CA PRO A 91 -2.90 -6.58 12.84
C PRO A 91 -2.59 -5.09 13.02
N ASP A 92 -2.62 -4.60 14.25
CA ASP A 92 -2.23 -3.22 14.58
C ASP A 92 -0.84 -3.13 15.24
N ASP A 93 -0.14 -4.25 15.32
CA ASP A 93 1.21 -4.36 15.87
C ASP A 93 2.19 -3.38 15.20
N ASP A 94 3.19 -2.97 15.96
CA ASP A 94 4.20 -1.98 15.51
C ASP A 94 3.53 -0.72 14.95
N TYR A 95 2.47 -0.24 15.62
CA TYR A 95 1.72 0.96 15.26
C TYR A 95 1.09 0.89 13.86
N GLY A 96 0.68 -0.32 13.46
CA GLY A 96 0.12 -0.65 12.14
C GLY A 96 1.17 -0.84 11.04
N LEU A 97 2.47 -0.68 11.34
CA LEU A 97 3.54 -0.92 10.37
C LEU A 97 3.71 -2.41 10.07
N TYR A 98 3.53 -3.28 11.06
CA TYR A 98 3.68 -4.73 10.87
C TYR A 98 2.78 -5.27 9.75
N ALA A 99 1.54 -4.78 9.68
CA ALA A 99 0.59 -5.23 8.66
C ALA A 99 1.00 -4.89 7.23
N ILE A 100 1.88 -3.90 7.02
CA ILE A 100 2.21 -3.36 5.70
C ILE A 100 3.73 -3.43 5.40
N ASP A 101 4.53 -4.00 6.29
CA ASP A 101 5.98 -4.11 6.16
C ASP A 101 6.38 -5.26 5.22
N ILE A 102 6.37 -6.51 5.73
CA ILE A 102 6.61 -7.75 4.97
C ILE A 102 5.36 -8.62 5.09
N LEU A 103 4.65 -8.84 4.00
CA LEU A 103 3.33 -9.48 3.98
C LEU A 103 3.37 -10.98 4.36
N ASP A 104 4.49 -11.66 4.10
CA ASP A 104 4.80 -12.96 4.70
C ASP A 104 6.13 -12.89 5.48
N PRO A 105 6.08 -12.67 6.82
CA PRO A 105 7.28 -12.56 7.64
C PRO A 105 7.89 -13.92 8.04
N SER A 106 7.55 -15.03 7.37
CA SER A 106 8.12 -16.34 7.67
C SER A 106 9.64 -16.38 7.47
N TRP A 107 10.31 -17.17 8.30
CA TRP A 107 11.78 -17.29 8.28
C TRP A 107 12.32 -17.63 6.89
N PHE A 108 11.68 -18.60 6.22
CA PHE A 108 12.06 -19.00 4.87
C PHE A 108 12.04 -17.82 3.90
N VAL A 109 10.94 -17.06 3.86
CA VAL A 109 10.77 -15.90 2.98
C VAL A 109 11.81 -14.81 3.23
N LYS A 110 12.12 -14.56 4.50
CA LYS A 110 13.18 -13.62 4.88
C LYS A 110 14.57 -14.10 4.43
N CYS A 111 14.85 -15.40 4.54
CA CYS A 111 16.13 -15.97 4.10
C CYS A 111 16.35 -15.88 2.59
N ILE A 112 15.33 -16.19 1.78
CA ILE A 112 15.45 -16.11 0.32
C ILE A 112 15.10 -14.72 -0.25
N ARG A 113 14.69 -13.78 0.61
CA ARG A 113 14.31 -12.40 0.28
C ARG A 113 13.36 -12.33 -0.92
N VAL A 114 12.21 -13.01 -0.83
CA VAL A 114 11.17 -12.94 -1.86
C VAL A 114 10.63 -11.51 -1.93
N LYS A 115 11.19 -10.73 -2.84
CA LYS A 115 10.91 -9.29 -2.97
C LYS A 115 9.43 -8.99 -3.11
N GLU A 116 8.65 -9.88 -3.72
CA GLU A 116 7.21 -9.72 -3.96
C GLU A 116 6.34 -9.62 -2.69
N VAL A 117 6.86 -10.00 -1.52
CA VAL A 117 6.12 -9.83 -0.25
C VAL A 117 6.63 -8.65 0.59
N TYR A 118 7.69 -7.99 0.16
CA TYR A 118 8.23 -6.79 0.82
C TYR A 118 7.44 -5.60 0.29
N GLN A 119 6.46 -5.15 1.08
CA GLN A 119 5.53 -4.10 0.68
C GLN A 119 6.13 -2.72 0.99
N PHE A 120 6.06 -2.25 2.24
CA PHE A 120 6.69 -0.98 2.64
C PHE A 120 8.07 -1.15 3.30
N HIS A 121 8.60 -2.36 3.43
CA HIS A 121 9.84 -2.63 4.16
C HIS A 121 10.99 -1.68 3.84
N ASP A 122 11.37 -1.59 2.55
CA ASP A 122 12.50 -0.76 2.13
C ASP A 122 12.23 0.73 2.38
N MET A 123 10.96 1.17 2.32
CA MET A 123 10.55 2.55 2.64
C MET A 123 10.58 2.83 4.15
N ILE A 124 10.13 1.88 4.97
CA ILE A 124 10.19 1.97 6.43
C ILE A 124 11.65 2.08 6.86
N ASP A 125 12.52 1.21 6.33
CA ASP A 125 13.96 1.23 6.61
C ASP A 125 14.60 2.56 6.17
N MET A 126 14.23 3.07 4.99
CA MET A 126 14.68 4.37 4.51
C MET A 126 14.26 5.50 5.46
N LEU A 127 12.98 5.56 5.87
CA LEU A 127 12.47 6.60 6.76
C LEU A 127 13.11 6.52 8.15
N VAL A 128 13.25 5.30 8.71
CA VAL A 128 13.98 5.10 9.98
C VAL A 128 15.44 5.57 9.85
N GLY A 129 16.09 5.27 8.72
CA GLY A 129 17.43 5.79 8.39
C GLY A 129 17.50 7.32 8.28
N CYS A 130 16.38 7.99 8.00
CA CYS A 130 16.25 9.45 8.02
C CYS A 130 15.93 10.03 9.42
N GLY A 131 15.83 9.19 10.45
CA GLY A 131 15.58 9.61 11.84
C GLY A 131 14.11 9.52 12.28
N TYR A 132 13.22 8.97 11.44
CA TYR A 132 11.85 8.68 11.86
C TYR A 132 11.81 7.58 12.93
N LYS A 133 10.90 7.72 13.90
CA LYS A 133 10.74 6.80 15.03
C LYS A 133 9.36 6.15 14.96
N LYS A 134 9.31 4.82 14.84
CA LYS A 134 8.06 4.05 14.87
C LYS A 134 7.25 4.39 16.12
N GLY A 135 5.96 4.66 15.96
CA GLY A 135 5.05 5.01 17.07
C GLY A 135 5.19 6.42 17.63
N THR A 136 6.16 7.21 17.16
CA THR A 136 6.29 8.63 17.50
C THR A 136 6.12 9.51 16.27
N THR A 137 6.85 9.22 15.19
CA THR A 137 6.79 9.98 13.93
C THR A 137 6.55 9.11 12.71
N LEU A 138 6.48 7.78 12.85
CA LEU A 138 6.20 6.85 11.75
C LEU A 138 5.13 5.85 12.15
N PHE A 139 4.10 5.75 11.32
CA PHE A 139 2.91 4.94 11.56
C PHE A 139 2.47 4.22 10.28
N GLY A 140 1.77 3.10 10.44
CA GLY A 140 1.19 2.35 9.33
C GLY A 140 -0.33 2.26 9.45
N TYR A 141 -0.98 2.18 8.30
CA TYR A 141 -2.41 1.88 8.18
C TYR A 141 -2.61 0.80 7.11
N GLY A 142 -2.57 -0.45 7.57
CA GLY A 142 -3.14 -1.58 6.85
C GLY A 142 -4.64 -1.66 7.12
N TYR A 143 -5.40 -2.13 6.14
CA TYR A 143 -6.86 -2.25 6.25
C TYR A 143 -7.38 -3.46 5.48
N ASP A 144 -8.62 -3.86 5.75
CA ASP A 144 -9.27 -4.96 5.06
C ASP A 144 -9.61 -4.51 3.63
N PHE A 145 -8.68 -4.75 2.72
CA PHE A 145 -8.75 -4.33 1.32
C PHE A 145 -9.89 -4.97 0.54
N ARG A 146 -10.63 -5.92 1.11
CA ARG A 146 -11.82 -6.53 0.50
C ARG A 146 -13.03 -5.60 0.53
N GLN A 147 -13.08 -4.72 1.52
CA GLN A 147 -14.23 -3.85 1.75
C GLN A 147 -14.18 -2.60 0.86
N SER A 148 -15.34 -1.97 0.64
CA SER A 148 -15.42 -0.67 -0.03
C SER A 148 -14.51 0.37 0.66
N ASN A 149 -13.86 1.23 -0.13
CA ASN A 149 -13.06 2.34 0.39
C ASN A 149 -13.90 3.41 1.13
N ARG A 150 -15.23 3.27 1.15
CA ARG A 150 -16.16 4.19 1.84
C ARG A 150 -16.79 3.56 3.09
N ILE A 151 -16.48 2.31 3.39
CA ILE A 151 -17.13 1.61 4.50
C ILE A 151 -16.71 2.23 5.84
N ASP A 152 -17.67 2.37 6.76
CA ASP A 152 -17.47 3.08 8.03
C ASP A 152 -16.27 2.57 8.83
N LYS A 153 -16.05 1.25 8.85
CA LYS A 153 -14.93 0.64 9.59
C LYS A 153 -13.56 1.14 9.11
N LEU A 154 -13.41 1.35 7.80
CA LEU A 154 -12.15 1.84 7.22
C LEU A 154 -12.02 3.34 7.44
N MET A 155 -13.09 4.11 7.27
CA MET A 155 -13.09 5.55 7.51
C MET A 155 -12.80 5.91 8.97
N GLU A 156 -13.50 5.30 9.92
CA GLU A 156 -13.25 5.51 11.34
C GLU A 156 -11.88 4.99 11.76
N GLY A 157 -11.42 3.87 11.18
CA GLY A 157 -10.07 3.37 11.42
C GLY A 157 -8.98 4.36 11.00
N LEU A 158 -9.09 4.95 9.81
CA LEU A 158 -8.13 5.95 9.33
C LEU A 158 -8.17 7.23 10.18
N LYS A 159 -9.37 7.69 10.57
CA LYS A 159 -9.55 8.83 11.49
C LYS A 159 -8.86 8.60 12.83
N VAL A 160 -9.08 7.43 13.46
CA VAL A 160 -8.41 7.07 14.72
C VAL A 160 -6.90 7.05 14.53
N LYS A 161 -6.40 6.46 13.44
CA LYS A 161 -4.96 6.38 13.18
C LYS A 161 -4.32 7.77 13.01
N LEU A 162 -4.98 8.68 12.30
CA LEU A 162 -4.54 10.07 12.15
C LEU A 162 -4.52 10.82 13.50
N GLU A 163 -5.56 10.66 14.31
CA GLU A 163 -5.62 11.27 15.64
C GLU A 163 -4.53 10.73 16.57
N THR A 164 -4.29 9.41 16.55
CA THR A 164 -3.21 8.77 17.31
C THR A 164 -1.84 9.30 16.87
N ALA A 165 -1.58 9.36 15.56
CA ALA A 165 -0.32 9.87 15.02
C ALA A 165 -0.11 11.35 15.39
N TYR A 166 -1.14 12.19 15.26
CA TYR A 166 -1.10 13.60 15.65
C TYR A 166 -0.74 13.78 17.14
N LYS A 167 -1.41 13.04 18.04
CA LYS A 167 -1.16 13.10 19.48
C LYS A 167 0.24 12.60 19.84
N ALA A 168 0.65 11.45 19.30
CA ALA A 168 1.96 10.85 19.55
C ALA A 168 3.12 11.74 19.04
N SER A 169 2.86 12.62 18.09
CA SER A 169 3.82 13.54 17.49
C SER A 169 3.81 14.95 18.11
N GLY A 170 3.25 15.10 19.31
CA GLY A 170 3.19 16.39 19.99
C GLY A 170 2.26 17.41 19.33
N GLY A 171 1.25 16.96 18.57
CA GLY A 171 0.30 17.82 17.88
C GLY A 171 0.77 18.34 16.51
N ARG A 172 1.78 17.71 15.91
CA ARG A 172 2.14 17.99 14.51
C ARG A 172 1.17 17.33 13.54
N LYS A 173 0.84 18.04 12.47
CA LYS A 173 0.07 17.48 11.36
C LYS A 173 0.85 16.37 10.65
N VAL A 174 0.12 15.38 10.15
CA VAL A 174 0.63 14.14 9.56
C VAL A 174 0.76 14.26 8.05
N ASN A 175 1.88 13.79 7.52
CA ASN A 175 2.09 13.56 6.11
C ASN A 175 1.62 12.14 5.75
N ILE A 176 0.66 12.02 4.84
CA ILE A 176 0.20 10.73 4.35
C ILE A 176 1.03 10.32 3.14
N ILE A 177 1.48 9.07 3.10
CA ILE A 177 2.02 8.44 1.89
C ILE A 177 1.12 7.25 1.56
N SER A 178 0.38 7.33 0.45
CA SER A 178 -0.51 6.25 0.01
C SER A 178 0.00 5.57 -1.24
N HIS A 179 -0.22 4.26 -1.32
CA HIS A 179 0.13 3.46 -2.49
C HIS A 179 -1.12 2.86 -3.15
N SER A 180 -1.19 2.91 -4.48
CA SER A 180 -2.23 2.21 -5.24
C SER A 180 -3.65 2.56 -4.75
N MET A 181 -4.51 1.57 -4.52
CA MET A 181 -5.86 1.75 -3.97
C MET A 181 -5.92 2.56 -2.66
N GLY A 182 -4.84 2.61 -1.88
CA GLY A 182 -4.77 3.44 -0.68
C GLY A 182 -5.00 4.92 -0.96
N GLY A 183 -4.69 5.39 -2.18
CA GLY A 183 -5.01 6.76 -2.57
C GLY A 183 -6.50 6.99 -2.81
N LEU A 184 -7.23 5.98 -3.28
CA LEU A 184 -8.69 6.04 -3.39
C LEU A 184 -9.34 6.08 -2.01
N LEU A 185 -8.85 5.28 -1.07
CA LEU A 185 -9.26 5.33 0.34
C LEU A 185 -9.09 6.74 0.92
N VAL A 186 -7.92 7.35 0.73
CA VAL A 186 -7.65 8.71 1.22
C VAL A 186 -8.53 9.74 0.51
N THR A 187 -8.83 9.57 -0.78
CA THR A 187 -9.77 10.43 -1.52
C THR A 187 -11.17 10.35 -0.92
N CYS A 188 -11.69 9.14 -0.71
CA CYS A 188 -12.99 8.93 -0.06
C CYS A 188 -13.02 9.57 1.33
N PHE A 189 -11.97 9.35 2.12
CA PHE A 189 -11.86 9.92 3.46
C PHE A 189 -11.84 11.44 3.44
N MET A 190 -11.09 12.06 2.53
CA MET A 190 -11.04 13.51 2.39
C MET A 190 -12.39 14.11 1.97
N SER A 191 -13.17 13.41 1.14
CA SER A 191 -14.51 13.84 0.73
C SER A 191 -15.55 13.67 1.84
N LEU A 192 -15.49 12.58 2.60
CA LEU A 192 -16.47 12.24 3.64
C LEU A 192 -16.17 12.85 5.01
N HIS A 193 -14.88 13.08 5.32
CA HIS A 193 -14.38 13.57 6.61
C HIS A 193 -13.40 14.74 6.41
N ASN A 194 -13.81 15.72 5.61
CA ASN A 194 -12.97 16.84 5.19
C ASN A 194 -12.41 17.66 6.38
N ASP A 195 -13.21 17.89 7.41
CA ASP A 195 -12.82 18.61 8.61
C ASP A 195 -11.70 17.88 9.37
N VAL A 196 -11.80 16.55 9.48
CA VAL A 196 -10.79 15.70 10.09
C VAL A 196 -9.50 15.70 9.26
N PHE A 197 -9.63 15.58 7.94
CA PHE A 197 -8.50 15.62 7.03
C PHE A 197 -7.74 16.96 7.14
N LEU A 198 -8.45 18.09 7.04
CA LEU A 198 -7.84 19.42 7.15
C LEU A 198 -7.21 19.67 8.52
N LYS A 199 -7.79 19.11 9.58
CA LYS A 199 -7.26 19.22 10.94
C LYS A 199 -5.93 18.47 11.10
N TYR A 200 -5.86 17.22 10.64
CA TYR A 200 -4.74 16.35 10.95
C TYR A 200 -3.70 16.20 9.84
N VAL A 201 -4.02 16.48 8.58
CA VAL A 201 -3.12 16.20 7.44
C VAL A 201 -2.42 17.48 6.97
N SER A 202 -1.10 17.38 6.76
CA SER A 202 -0.25 18.47 6.23
C SER A 202 0.01 18.30 4.74
N LYS A 203 0.54 17.13 4.35
CA LYS A 203 0.83 16.78 2.97
C LYS A 203 0.30 15.39 2.67
N TRP A 204 0.00 15.15 1.40
CA TRP A 204 -0.36 13.84 0.89
C TRP A 204 0.48 13.52 -0.34
N ILE A 205 1.20 12.40 -0.27
CA ILE A 205 2.06 11.87 -1.33
C ILE A 205 1.39 10.61 -1.88
N CYS A 206 1.09 10.62 -3.18
CA CYS A 206 0.42 9.53 -3.86
C CYS A 206 1.41 8.76 -4.74
N ILE A 207 1.53 7.45 -4.53
CA ILE A 207 2.36 6.57 -5.34
C ILE A 207 1.44 5.65 -6.13
N ALA A 208 1.42 5.83 -7.47
CA ALA A 208 0.67 4.99 -8.39
C ALA A 208 -0.82 4.78 -8.04
N CYS A 209 -1.50 5.83 -7.59
CA CYS A 209 -2.91 5.73 -7.19
C CYS A 209 -3.83 5.75 -8.42
N PRO A 210 -4.72 4.76 -8.62
CA PRO A 210 -5.56 4.66 -9.81
C PRO A 210 -6.81 5.54 -9.72
N PHE A 211 -6.64 6.86 -9.75
CA PHE A 211 -7.73 7.82 -9.50
C PHE A 211 -8.93 7.69 -10.45
N GLN A 212 -8.71 7.20 -11.67
CA GLN A 212 -9.77 6.94 -12.65
C GLN A 212 -9.97 5.44 -12.91
N GLY A 213 -9.34 4.58 -12.11
CA GLY A 213 -9.35 3.13 -12.26
C GLY A 213 -8.09 2.57 -12.95
N ALA A 214 -8.00 1.25 -12.95
CA ALA A 214 -6.90 0.47 -13.52
C ALA A 214 -7.46 -0.64 -14.43
N PRO A 215 -8.15 -0.27 -15.54
CA PRO A 215 -9.03 -1.18 -16.28
C PRO A 215 -8.38 -2.48 -16.71
N GLY A 216 -7.15 -2.45 -17.24
CA GLY A 216 -6.47 -3.67 -17.69
C GLY A 216 -6.32 -4.71 -16.57
N CYS A 217 -5.71 -4.32 -15.45
CA CYS A 217 -5.48 -5.21 -14.31
C CYS A 217 -6.79 -5.63 -13.63
N ILE A 218 -7.75 -4.71 -13.51
CA ILE A 218 -9.02 -4.96 -12.83
C ILE A 218 -9.95 -5.86 -13.65
N ASN A 219 -10.08 -5.61 -14.96
CA ASN A 219 -10.85 -6.45 -15.86
C ASN A 219 -10.25 -7.85 -15.91
N ASP A 220 -8.92 -7.99 -15.98
CA ASP A 220 -8.25 -9.28 -15.92
C ASP A 220 -8.54 -10.03 -14.61
N SER A 221 -8.40 -9.32 -13.49
CA SER A 221 -8.66 -9.87 -12.15
C SER A 221 -10.09 -10.37 -12.00
N LEU A 222 -11.06 -9.68 -12.60
CA LEU A 222 -12.48 -10.05 -12.59
C LEU A 222 -12.84 -11.14 -13.61
N LEU A 223 -12.05 -11.34 -14.66
CA LEU A 223 -12.30 -12.38 -15.66
C LEU A 223 -11.63 -13.71 -15.31
N THR A 224 -10.45 -13.66 -14.69
CA THR A 224 -9.61 -14.86 -14.53
C THR A 224 -8.97 -14.99 -13.16
N GLY A 225 -9.02 -13.94 -12.34
CA GLY A 225 -8.34 -13.85 -11.05
C GLY A 225 -6.99 -13.17 -11.14
N LEU A 226 -6.40 -12.95 -9.97
CA LEU A 226 -5.10 -12.31 -9.83
C LEU A 226 -4.07 -13.31 -9.31
N GLN A 227 -2.85 -13.23 -9.84
CA GLN A 227 -1.71 -13.98 -9.34
C GLN A 227 -0.67 -13.03 -8.76
N PHE A 228 -0.27 -13.29 -7.51
CA PHE A 228 0.56 -12.36 -6.73
C PHE A 228 2.06 -12.47 -7.02
N VAL A 229 2.49 -13.62 -7.56
CA VAL A 229 3.87 -13.95 -7.92
C VAL A 229 3.83 -14.77 -9.21
N GLU A 230 4.69 -14.46 -10.16
CA GLU A 230 4.81 -15.19 -11.44
C GLU A 230 5.89 -16.27 -11.38
N GLY A 231 5.80 -17.28 -12.25
CA GLY A 231 6.77 -18.38 -12.32
C GLY A 231 6.56 -19.50 -11.30
N LEU A 232 7.57 -20.35 -11.09
CA LEU A 232 7.46 -21.55 -10.22
C LEU A 232 7.09 -21.23 -8.76
N GLU A 233 7.37 -20.02 -8.31
CA GLU A 233 7.02 -19.56 -6.97
C GLU A 233 5.50 -19.42 -6.78
N SER A 234 4.76 -19.18 -7.87
CA SER A 234 3.31 -19.00 -7.84
C SER A 234 2.54 -20.21 -7.30
N TYR A 235 3.11 -21.42 -7.41
CA TYR A 235 2.52 -22.67 -6.88
C TYR A 235 2.41 -22.68 -5.35
N PHE A 236 3.22 -21.87 -4.67
CA PHE A 236 3.21 -21.77 -3.21
C PHE A 236 2.30 -20.63 -2.72
N PHE A 237 1.71 -19.85 -3.62
CA PHE A 237 0.75 -18.80 -3.30
C PHE A 237 -0.67 -19.23 -3.61
N VAL A 238 -1.63 -18.36 -3.29
CA VAL A 238 -3.03 -18.56 -3.62
C VAL A 238 -3.18 -18.65 -5.14
N SER A 239 -3.83 -19.71 -5.60
CA SER A 239 -4.12 -19.96 -7.01
C SER A 239 -5.00 -18.87 -7.59
N ARG A 240 -4.80 -18.58 -8.88
CA ARG A 240 -5.52 -17.52 -9.61
C ARG A 240 -7.04 -17.67 -9.46
N TRP A 241 -7.57 -18.89 -9.62
CA TRP A 241 -8.98 -19.20 -9.41
C TRP A 241 -9.46 -18.94 -7.97
N THR A 242 -8.66 -19.32 -6.97
CA THR A 242 -9.05 -19.13 -5.57
C THR A 242 -9.12 -17.66 -5.20
N MET A 243 -8.18 -16.87 -5.73
CA MET A 243 -8.19 -15.41 -5.62
C MET A 243 -9.39 -14.81 -6.35
N HIS A 244 -9.68 -15.26 -7.57
CA HIS A 244 -10.84 -14.83 -8.35
C HIS A 244 -12.14 -14.94 -7.55
N GLN A 245 -12.40 -16.10 -6.93
CA GLN A 245 -13.61 -16.32 -6.12
C GLN A 245 -13.74 -15.35 -4.94
N LEU A 246 -12.64 -14.82 -4.41
CA LEU A 246 -12.68 -13.75 -3.41
C LEU A 246 -12.94 -12.39 -4.06
N LEU A 247 -12.20 -12.05 -5.10
CA LEU A 247 -12.20 -10.71 -5.68
C LEU A 247 -13.57 -10.31 -6.23
N VAL A 248 -14.30 -11.25 -6.85
CA VAL A 248 -15.65 -10.98 -7.38
C VAL A 248 -16.66 -10.60 -6.29
N GLU A 249 -16.37 -10.92 -5.03
CA GLU A 249 -17.18 -10.59 -3.85
C GLU A 249 -16.64 -9.36 -3.08
N CYS A 250 -15.59 -8.70 -3.58
CA CYS A 250 -14.96 -7.55 -2.93
C CYS A 250 -15.37 -6.23 -3.62
N PRO A 251 -16.16 -5.34 -2.99
CA PRO A 251 -16.50 -4.03 -3.55
C PRO A 251 -15.30 -3.20 -3.99
N SER A 252 -14.17 -3.33 -3.30
CA SER A 252 -12.94 -2.60 -3.59
C SER A 252 -12.40 -2.81 -5.00
N ILE A 253 -12.55 -4.01 -5.58
CA ILE A 253 -12.07 -4.28 -6.94
C ILE A 253 -12.87 -3.49 -7.97
N TYR A 254 -14.19 -3.39 -7.76
CA TYR A 254 -15.10 -2.65 -8.64
C TYR A 254 -14.91 -1.14 -8.55
N GLU A 255 -14.46 -0.63 -7.41
CA GLU A 255 -14.10 0.79 -7.23
C GLU A 255 -12.84 1.20 -8.00
N MET A 256 -12.14 0.25 -8.61
CA MET A 256 -10.99 0.49 -9.48
C MET A 256 -11.27 0.18 -10.96
N LEU A 257 -12.52 -0.12 -11.34
CA LEU A 257 -12.91 -0.19 -12.76
C LEU A 257 -12.68 1.16 -13.46
N ALA A 258 -12.57 1.14 -14.79
CA ALA A 258 -12.46 2.37 -15.57
C ALA A 258 -13.64 3.30 -15.29
N ASN A 259 -13.34 4.55 -14.95
CA ASN A 259 -14.37 5.58 -14.85
C ASN A 259 -14.94 5.89 -16.24
N PRO A 260 -16.24 5.61 -16.52
CA PRO A 260 -16.85 5.85 -17.83
C PRO A 260 -17.03 7.33 -18.16
N LYS A 261 -16.90 8.22 -17.16
CA LYS A 261 -17.01 9.67 -17.34
C LYS A 261 -15.65 10.34 -17.56
N PHE A 262 -14.57 9.58 -17.46
CA PHE A 262 -13.23 10.10 -17.72
C PHE A 262 -12.93 10.05 -19.21
N ASP A 263 -12.34 11.13 -19.74
CA ASP A 263 -11.95 11.25 -21.14
C ASP A 263 -10.58 10.57 -21.34
N TRP A 264 -10.62 9.24 -21.47
CA TRP A 264 -9.43 8.42 -21.72
C TRP A 264 -8.83 8.72 -23.09
N LYS A 265 -7.50 8.75 -23.21
CA LYS A 265 -6.83 8.92 -24.52
C LYS A 265 -7.23 7.84 -25.51
N GLU A 266 -7.33 6.61 -25.03
CA GLU A 266 -7.89 5.47 -25.72
C GLU A 266 -8.93 4.87 -24.79
N LEU A 267 -10.16 4.69 -25.28
CA LEU A 267 -11.24 4.15 -24.46
C LEU A 267 -10.85 2.74 -23.99
N PRO A 268 -10.87 2.45 -22.67
CA PRO A 268 -10.57 1.12 -22.19
C PRO A 268 -11.67 0.15 -22.62
N GLU A 269 -11.29 -0.82 -23.44
CA GLU A 269 -12.21 -1.82 -23.98
C GLU A 269 -11.69 -3.23 -23.69
N ILE A 270 -12.62 -4.18 -23.55
CA ILE A 270 -12.34 -5.61 -23.54
C ILE A 270 -12.74 -6.16 -24.89
N GLN A 271 -11.79 -6.80 -25.58
CA GLN A 271 -12.03 -7.42 -26.87
C GLN A 271 -11.99 -8.94 -26.73
N VAL A 272 -13.04 -9.62 -27.20
CA VAL A 272 -13.20 -11.07 -27.05
C VAL A 272 -13.53 -11.69 -28.40
N TRP A 273 -12.77 -12.72 -28.78
CA TRP A 273 -13.10 -13.56 -29.94
C TRP A 273 -14.19 -14.55 -29.56
N ARG A 274 -15.40 -14.38 -30.11
CA ARG A 274 -16.54 -15.26 -29.83
C ARG A 274 -16.76 -16.24 -30.96
N LYS A 275 -16.87 -17.51 -30.58
CA LYS A 275 -17.26 -18.58 -31.48
C LYS A 275 -18.77 -18.80 -31.42
N HIS A 276 -19.44 -18.54 -32.53
CA HIS A 276 -20.86 -18.82 -32.72
C HIS A 276 -21.03 -20.06 -33.61
N SER A 277 -22.01 -20.91 -33.27
CA SER A 277 -22.40 -22.04 -34.13
C SER A 277 -23.81 -21.76 -34.63
N LYS A 278 -23.95 -21.48 -35.93
CA LYS A 278 -25.24 -21.27 -36.57
C LYS A 278 -25.31 -22.17 -37.79
N ASP A 279 -26.36 -22.99 -37.86
CA ASP A 279 -26.63 -23.89 -38.98
C ASP A 279 -25.47 -24.85 -39.34
N GLY A 280 -24.65 -25.23 -38.35
CA GLY A 280 -23.51 -26.15 -38.52
C GLY A 280 -22.21 -25.47 -38.99
N GLU A 281 -22.25 -24.18 -39.32
CA GLU A 281 -21.07 -23.37 -39.60
C GLU A 281 -20.57 -22.67 -38.34
N THR A 282 -19.25 -22.70 -38.15
CA THR A 282 -18.57 -21.98 -37.07
C THR A 282 -18.17 -20.60 -37.57
N ILE A 283 -18.71 -19.56 -36.94
CA ILE A 283 -18.33 -18.17 -37.18
C ILE A 283 -17.53 -17.68 -35.97
N VAL A 284 -16.46 -16.94 -36.21
CA VAL A 284 -15.64 -16.34 -35.15
C VAL A 284 -15.61 -14.83 -35.37
N ASP A 285 -16.20 -14.08 -34.46
CA ASP A 285 -16.30 -12.62 -34.53
C ASP A 285 -15.56 -11.96 -33.36
N LEU A 286 -14.99 -10.79 -33.59
CA LEU A 286 -14.37 -9.96 -32.55
C LEU A 286 -15.43 -9.02 -31.95
N GLU A 287 -15.79 -9.24 -30.70
CA GLU A 287 -16.72 -8.39 -29.95
C GLU A 287 -15.93 -7.45 -29.03
N SER A 288 -16.36 -6.18 -28.91
CA SER A 288 -15.71 -5.16 -28.08
C SER A 288 -16.68 -4.62 -27.03
N TYR A 289 -16.21 -4.50 -25.78
CA TYR A 289 -16.99 -4.07 -24.63
C TYR A 289 -16.30 -2.88 -23.96
N GLY A 290 -16.94 -1.72 -23.97
CA GLY A 290 -16.48 -0.55 -23.22
C GLY A 290 -16.68 -0.70 -21.71
N PRO A 291 -16.37 0.34 -20.91
CA PRO A 291 -16.40 0.27 -19.44
C PRO A 291 -17.77 -0.07 -18.84
N ILE A 292 -18.87 0.23 -19.54
CA ILE A 292 -20.24 -0.09 -19.07
C ILE A 292 -20.65 -1.47 -19.58
N GLU A 293 -20.37 -1.75 -20.84
CA GLU A 293 -20.73 -3.00 -21.51
C GLU A 293 -19.95 -4.19 -20.95
N SER A 294 -18.75 -3.98 -20.39
CA SER A 294 -17.94 -5.04 -19.79
C SER A 294 -18.63 -5.77 -18.64
N ILE A 295 -19.62 -5.15 -17.98
CA ILE A 295 -20.36 -5.78 -16.88
C ILE A 295 -21.09 -7.04 -17.35
N SER A 296 -21.75 -6.99 -18.51
CA SER A 296 -22.44 -8.18 -19.05
C SER A 296 -21.45 -9.28 -19.43
N LEU A 297 -20.26 -8.89 -19.93
CA LEU A 297 -19.18 -9.84 -20.19
C LEU A 297 -18.69 -10.53 -18.90
N PHE A 298 -18.54 -9.80 -17.79
CA PHE A 298 -18.16 -10.41 -16.50
C PHE A 298 -19.23 -11.40 -16.01
N GLU A 299 -20.51 -11.04 -16.11
CA GLU A 299 -21.63 -11.92 -15.77
C GLU A 299 -21.63 -13.22 -16.60
N GLU A 300 -21.24 -13.14 -17.87
CA GLU A 300 -21.09 -14.31 -18.74
C GLU A 300 -19.82 -15.11 -18.43
N ALA A 301 -18.69 -14.46 -18.22
CA ALA A 301 -17.39 -15.09 -17.97
C ALA A 301 -17.35 -15.90 -16.67
N LEU A 302 -18.16 -15.50 -15.68
CA LEU A 302 -18.41 -16.28 -14.45
C LEU A 302 -18.96 -17.69 -14.74
N LYS A 303 -19.38 -17.98 -15.99
CA LYS A 303 -19.78 -19.32 -16.43
C LYS A 303 -18.59 -20.13 -16.94
N HIS A 304 -17.72 -19.60 -17.80
CA HIS A 304 -16.46 -20.22 -18.31
C HIS A 304 -15.61 -19.15 -19.02
N ASN A 305 -14.27 -18.99 -18.82
CA ASN A 305 -13.39 -18.28 -19.79
C ASN A 305 -11.85 -18.28 -19.56
N GLU A 306 -11.10 -17.99 -20.65
CA GLU A 306 -9.66 -17.61 -20.74
C GLU A 306 -9.47 -16.38 -21.71
N PRO A 307 -8.58 -15.40 -21.42
CA PRO A 307 -8.33 -14.17 -22.21
C PRO A 307 -6.88 -13.98 -22.75
N GLN A 308 -6.68 -12.95 -23.60
CA GLN A 308 -5.39 -12.45 -24.11
C GLN A 308 -5.29 -10.91 -23.95
N TYR A 309 -4.08 -10.33 -23.92
CA TYR A 309 -3.84 -8.95 -23.44
C TYR A 309 -3.09 -8.03 -24.44
N SER A 310 -3.37 -6.72 -24.35
CA SER A 310 -2.58 -5.61 -24.91
C SER A 310 -2.28 -4.57 -23.82
N TYR A 311 -1.27 -3.71 -24.02
CA TYR A 311 -0.74 -2.81 -22.97
C TYR A 311 -0.69 -1.34 -23.42
N VAL A 312 -0.86 -0.43 -22.46
CA VAL A 312 -0.64 1.02 -22.60
C VAL A 312 0.41 1.50 -21.58
N ASP A 313 0.98 2.68 -21.79
CA ASP A 313 1.96 3.27 -20.87
C ASP A 313 1.41 3.38 -19.43
N GLY A 314 2.12 2.77 -18.48
CA GLY A 314 1.74 2.67 -17.07
C GLY A 314 2.78 1.91 -16.27
N ASP A 315 2.42 1.46 -15.08
CA ASP A 315 3.31 0.69 -14.20
C ASP A 315 2.99 -0.82 -14.17
N GLU A 316 2.45 -1.35 -15.28
CA GLU A 316 1.86 -2.70 -15.45
C GLU A 316 0.50 -2.90 -14.76
N THR A 317 0.11 -2.02 -13.83
CA THR A 317 -1.19 -2.08 -13.15
C THR A 317 -2.05 -0.88 -13.52
N VAL A 318 -1.53 0.32 -13.30
CA VAL A 318 -2.23 1.60 -13.42
C VAL A 318 -1.73 2.33 -14.66
N PRO A 319 -2.63 2.67 -15.61
CA PRO A 319 -2.28 3.54 -16.73
C PRO A 319 -1.78 4.90 -16.25
N ALA A 320 -0.76 5.45 -16.91
CA ALA A 320 -0.16 6.72 -16.51
C ALA A 320 -1.18 7.88 -16.53
N GLU A 321 -2.16 7.85 -17.43
CA GLU A 321 -3.23 8.85 -17.49
C GLU A 321 -4.16 8.80 -16.27
N SER A 322 -4.49 7.61 -15.78
CA SER A 322 -5.30 7.42 -14.56
C SER A 322 -4.53 7.91 -13.33
N ALA A 323 -3.26 7.58 -13.21
CA ALA A 323 -2.41 8.03 -12.11
C ALA A 323 -2.25 9.56 -12.03
N LYS A 324 -2.41 10.28 -13.16
CA LYS A 324 -2.32 11.74 -13.24
C LYS A 324 -3.67 12.44 -13.09
N ALA A 325 -4.78 11.72 -13.20
CA ALA A 325 -6.12 12.26 -13.26
C ALA A 325 -6.78 12.36 -11.87
N ASP A 326 -6.03 12.84 -10.88
CA ASP A 326 -6.54 13.02 -9.52
C ASP A 326 -7.39 14.27 -9.30
N GLY A 327 -7.42 15.19 -10.28
CA GLY A 327 -8.19 16.43 -10.20
C GLY A 327 -7.60 17.49 -9.26
N PHE A 328 -6.41 17.28 -8.70
CA PHE A 328 -5.71 18.22 -7.83
C PHE A 328 -4.69 19.07 -8.59
N ALA A 329 -4.57 20.33 -8.16
CA ALA A 329 -3.43 21.19 -8.47
C ALA A 329 -2.21 20.76 -7.62
N ALA A 330 -1.64 19.59 -7.94
CA ALA A 330 -0.53 19.02 -7.20
C ALA A 330 0.67 19.97 -7.18
N VAL A 331 1.35 20.04 -6.03
CA VAL A 331 2.59 20.82 -5.87
C VAL A 331 3.68 20.33 -6.82
N GLU A 332 3.74 19.01 -7.04
CA GLU A 332 4.66 18.39 -7.98
C GLU A 332 4.11 17.05 -8.48
N ARG A 333 4.45 16.68 -9.73
CA ARG A 333 4.18 15.36 -10.31
C ARG A 333 5.47 14.83 -10.92
N VAL A 334 5.83 13.60 -10.59
CA VAL A 334 7.05 12.95 -11.07
C VAL A 334 6.68 11.61 -11.67
N ALA A 335 7.14 11.34 -12.91
CA ALA A 335 7.01 10.03 -13.54
C ALA A 335 8.30 9.23 -13.31
N ILE A 336 8.16 7.98 -12.87
CA ILE A 336 9.28 7.08 -12.58
C ILE A 336 9.01 5.76 -13.32
N ALA A 337 9.99 5.33 -14.11
CA ALA A 337 9.90 4.09 -14.88
C ALA A 337 10.24 2.90 -13.97
N ALA A 338 9.22 2.27 -13.40
CA ALA A 338 9.32 1.07 -12.58
C ALA A 338 8.00 0.30 -12.60
N ARG A 339 8.04 -1.00 -12.25
CA ARG A 339 6.82 -1.82 -12.08
C ARG A 339 6.04 -1.36 -10.84
N HIS A 340 4.72 -1.59 -10.81
CA HIS A 340 3.82 -1.09 -9.75
C HIS A 340 4.36 -1.31 -8.32
N ARG A 341 4.79 -2.53 -8.02
CA ARG A 341 5.33 -2.90 -6.70
C ARG A 341 6.77 -2.47 -6.46
N GLU A 342 7.54 -2.26 -7.53
CA GLU A 342 8.92 -1.81 -7.43
C GLU A 342 9.00 -0.33 -7.03
N LEU A 343 7.94 0.45 -7.27
CA LEU A 343 7.86 1.84 -6.82
C LEU A 343 8.05 1.99 -5.30
N LEU A 344 7.62 1.01 -4.49
CA LEU A 344 7.78 1.05 -3.02
C LEU A 344 9.21 0.78 -2.52
N ARG A 345 10.13 0.42 -3.43
CA ARG A 345 11.56 0.18 -3.14
C ARG A 345 12.50 0.92 -4.09
N ASP A 346 11.95 1.73 -4.99
CA ASP A 346 12.73 2.46 -5.98
C ASP A 346 13.51 3.61 -5.31
N LYS A 347 14.79 3.72 -5.64
CA LYS A 347 15.67 4.73 -5.01
C LYS A 347 15.31 6.15 -5.43
N THR A 348 14.83 6.34 -6.65
CA THR A 348 14.39 7.64 -7.16
C THR A 348 13.13 8.08 -6.43
N VAL A 349 12.17 7.16 -6.22
CA VAL A 349 10.99 7.40 -5.38
C VAL A 349 11.42 7.86 -3.98
N PHE A 350 12.39 7.17 -3.37
CA PHE A 350 12.88 7.52 -2.03
C PHE A 350 13.54 8.89 -1.98
N GLN A 351 14.33 9.27 -2.98
CA GLN A 351 14.94 10.60 -3.08
C GLN A 351 13.86 11.70 -3.14
N HIS A 352 12.82 11.51 -3.95
CA HIS A 352 11.71 12.46 -4.02
C HIS A 352 10.94 12.56 -2.70
N ILE A 353 10.66 11.43 -2.04
CA ILE A 353 10.02 11.40 -0.72
C ILE A 353 10.87 12.15 0.31
N GLN A 354 12.17 11.87 0.38
CA GLN A 354 13.09 12.55 1.30
C GLN A 354 13.09 14.07 1.07
N ARG A 355 13.12 14.51 -0.19
CA ARG A 355 13.03 15.92 -0.57
C ARG A 355 11.71 16.55 -0.13
N TRP A 356 10.57 15.90 -0.41
CA TRP A 356 9.25 16.43 -0.06
C TRP A 356 8.99 16.47 1.45
N LEU A 357 9.61 15.57 2.20
CA LEU A 357 9.62 15.56 3.66
C LEU A 357 10.70 16.46 4.28
N GLY A 358 11.64 16.97 3.48
CA GLY A 358 12.74 17.83 3.97
C GLY A 358 13.81 17.09 4.77
N VAL A 359 13.99 15.78 4.54
CA VAL A 359 14.89 14.88 5.29
C VAL A 359 16.04 14.35 4.45
N GLU A 360 16.43 15.07 3.40
CA GLU A 360 17.55 14.69 2.54
C GLU A 360 18.83 14.50 3.36
N GLN A 361 19.44 13.31 3.23
CA GLN A 361 20.74 13.08 3.85
C GLN A 361 21.79 13.88 3.09
N ARG A 362 22.44 14.84 3.75
CA ARG A 362 23.64 15.49 3.21
C ARG A 362 24.71 14.43 3.01
N VAL A 363 24.94 14.01 1.77
CA VAL A 363 26.09 13.17 1.43
C VAL A 363 27.34 13.98 1.77
N SER A 364 27.99 13.69 2.89
CA SER A 364 29.33 14.21 3.14
C SER A 364 30.24 13.51 2.13
N ILE A 365 30.54 14.17 1.03
CA ILE A 365 31.64 13.76 0.16
C ILE A 365 32.91 14.03 0.99
N ARG A 366 33.31 13.06 1.82
CA ARG A 366 34.67 12.97 2.33
C ARG A 366 35.53 12.62 1.13
N SER A 367 35.94 13.66 0.39
CA SER A 367 37.02 13.59 -0.58
C SER A 367 38.24 13.00 0.15
N LYS A 368 38.55 11.73 -0.11
CA LYS A 368 39.86 11.18 0.22
C LYS A 368 40.84 11.77 -0.79
N THR A 369 41.36 12.96 -0.52
CA THR A 369 42.60 13.40 -1.15
C THR A 369 43.71 12.51 -0.60
N SER A 370 44.06 11.45 -1.34
CA SER A 370 45.31 10.73 -1.15
C SER A 370 46.45 11.67 -1.54
N ARG A 371 47.20 12.16 -0.54
CA ARG A 371 48.51 12.78 -0.78
C ARG A 371 49.48 11.65 -1.14
N VAL A 372 49.98 11.66 -2.37
CA VAL A 372 51.13 10.85 -2.78
C VAL A 372 52.37 11.54 -2.24
N ALA A 373 53.21 10.80 -1.49
CA ALA A 373 54.51 11.28 -1.04
C ALA A 373 55.56 10.97 -2.12
N ASP A 374 56.37 11.96 -2.48
CA ASP A 374 57.48 11.84 -3.41
C ASP A 374 58.55 10.87 -2.89
N ALA A 375 59.07 10.03 -3.78
CA ALA A 375 60.23 9.19 -3.52
C ALA A 375 61.51 10.03 -3.63
N SER A 376 62.26 10.13 -2.53
CA SER A 376 63.60 10.71 -2.52
C SER A 376 64.61 9.72 -3.10
N SER A 377 65.44 10.20 -4.04
CA SER A 377 66.57 9.46 -4.59
C SER A 377 67.68 9.28 -3.56
N LYS A 378 68.25 8.08 -3.50
CA LYS A 378 69.69 7.88 -3.29
C LYS A 378 70.19 6.81 -4.24
#